data_AF-A0A8H5XT78-F1
#
_entry.id   AF-A0A8H5XT78-F1
#
_cell.length_a   1.000
_cell.length_b   1.000
_cell.length_c   1.000
_cell.angle_alpha   90.00
_cell.angle_beta   90.00
_cell.angle_gamma   90.00
#
_symmetry.space_group_name_H-M   'P 1'
#
loop_
_entity.id
_entity.type
_entity.pdbx_description
1 polymer ?
#
loop_
_entity_poly.entity_id
_entity_poly.type
_entity_poly.pdbx_seq_one_letter_code
_entity_poly.pdbx_strand_id
1 'polypeptide(L)'
;MASSQDLLYTLRYTLGFSNMQHISQLTQVSQNLLEQRFDDTSETFSVNRMGRIYMRWLIHQDFTIGEEHLQSQVVEQWVSFMDSWGLGVKYAISLWAKSNSEDTKLDEEAKQRREKKNSLRHEIEHQFLKLRNPEPKPPSDSVGAMPLQHDHNSEEP
;
A
#
# COMPACT_ATOMS: atom_id res chain seq x y z
N MET A 1 12.62 -5.30 19.60
CA MET A 1 11.66 -5.71 18.55
C MET A 1 10.30 -5.86 19.20
N ALA A 2 9.18 -5.46 18.57
CA ALA A 2 7.86 -5.75 19.16
C ALA A 2 7.64 -7.25 19.04
N SER A 3 7.32 -7.93 20.14
CA SER A 3 7.15 -9.38 20.10
C SER A 3 5.94 -9.74 19.24
N SER A 4 5.92 -10.94 18.66
CA SER A 4 4.73 -11.47 17.98
C SER A 4 3.50 -11.41 18.89
N GLN A 5 3.66 -11.58 20.21
CA GLN A 5 2.57 -11.42 21.18
C GLN A 5 2.05 -9.99 21.26
N ASP A 6 2.94 -8.98 21.24
CA ASP A 6 2.51 -7.56 21.25
C ASP A 6 1.73 -7.20 19.99
N LEU A 7 2.15 -7.73 18.85
CA LEU A 7 1.45 -7.56 17.57
C LEU A 7 0.07 -8.22 17.61
N LEU A 8 -0.02 -9.46 18.08
CA LEU A 8 -1.30 -10.17 18.23
C LEU A 8 -2.23 -9.45 19.21
N TYR A 9 -1.70 -8.96 20.34
CA TYR A 9 -2.47 -8.17 21.29
C TYR A 9 -3.03 -6.90 20.62
N THR A 10 -2.18 -6.18 19.89
CA THR A 10 -2.59 -4.96 19.17
C THR A 10 -3.69 -5.25 18.14
N LEU A 11 -3.53 -6.34 17.37
CA LEU A 11 -4.51 -6.75 16.36
C LEU A 11 -5.87 -7.07 17.00
N ARG A 12 -5.87 -7.80 18.12
CA ARG A 12 -7.10 -8.23 18.79
C ARG A 12 -7.80 -7.12 19.55
N TYR A 13 -7.05 -6.35 20.33
CA TYR A 13 -7.59 -5.42 21.32
C TYR A 13 -7.63 -3.98 20.86
N THR A 14 -6.77 -3.58 19.91
CA THR A 14 -6.79 -2.22 19.35
C THR A 14 -7.53 -2.20 18.02
N LEU A 15 -7.18 -3.08 17.10
CA LEU A 15 -7.77 -3.11 15.75
C LEU A 15 -9.04 -3.97 15.65
N GLY A 16 -9.47 -4.59 16.76
CA GLY A 16 -10.73 -5.33 16.83
C GLY A 16 -10.74 -6.67 16.09
N PHE A 17 -9.60 -7.22 15.69
CA PHE A 17 -9.49 -8.56 15.11
C PHE A 17 -9.52 -9.65 16.19
N SER A 18 -10.58 -9.67 17.01
CA SER A 18 -10.70 -10.46 18.25
C SER A 18 -10.49 -11.97 18.07
N ASN A 19 -10.87 -12.49 16.91
CA ASN A 19 -10.78 -13.91 16.53
C ASN A 19 -9.40 -14.35 16.04
N MET A 20 -8.43 -13.43 15.92
CA MET A 20 -7.10 -13.75 15.42
C MET A 20 -6.29 -14.50 16.48
N GLN A 21 -5.90 -15.74 16.17
CA GLN A 21 -5.08 -16.61 17.03
C GLN A 21 -3.60 -16.56 16.67
N HIS A 22 -3.29 -16.36 15.39
CA HIS A 22 -1.93 -16.31 14.87
C HIS A 22 -1.75 -15.12 13.92
N ILE A 23 -0.56 -14.51 13.93
CA ILE A 23 -0.26 -13.36 13.07
C ILE A 23 -0.32 -13.73 11.58
N SER A 24 -0.10 -14.98 11.23
CA SER A 24 -0.25 -15.45 9.85
C SER A 24 -1.66 -15.22 9.30
N GLN A 25 -2.70 -15.20 10.16
CA GLN A 25 -4.07 -14.91 9.75
C GLN A 25 -4.27 -13.44 9.33
N LEU A 26 -3.30 -12.56 9.61
CA LEU A 26 -3.33 -11.18 9.12
C LEU A 26 -3.47 -11.12 7.61
N THR A 27 -2.90 -12.09 6.87
CA THR A 27 -3.00 -12.12 5.40
C THR A 27 -4.42 -12.33 4.88
N GLN A 28 -5.31 -12.90 5.71
CA GLN A 28 -6.71 -13.14 5.38
C GLN A 28 -7.57 -11.88 5.53
N VAL A 29 -7.02 -10.84 6.17
CA VAL A 29 -7.69 -9.54 6.30
C VAL A 29 -7.53 -8.80 4.98
N SER A 30 -8.65 -8.34 4.39
CA SER A 30 -8.59 -7.52 3.18
C SER A 30 -7.91 -6.18 3.47
N GLN A 31 -7.28 -5.61 2.43
CA GLN A 31 -6.61 -4.32 2.52
C GLN A 31 -7.54 -3.22 3.06
N ASN A 32 -8.72 -3.08 2.46
CA ASN A 32 -9.71 -2.08 2.87
C ASN A 32 -10.14 -2.23 4.33
N LEU A 33 -10.32 -3.47 4.81
CA LEU A 33 -10.70 -3.69 6.20
C LEU A 33 -9.56 -3.30 7.14
N LEU A 34 -8.31 -3.60 6.76
CA LEU A 34 -7.15 -3.22 7.55
C LEU A 34 -6.99 -1.69 7.63
N GLU A 35 -7.12 -1.00 6.50
CA GLU A 35 -7.09 0.47 6.43
C GLU A 35 -8.23 1.11 7.21
N GLN A 36 -9.45 0.58 7.09
CA GLN A 36 -10.60 1.06 7.88
C GLN A 36 -10.32 0.95 9.38
N ARG A 37 -9.74 -0.15 9.87
CA ARG A 37 -9.40 -0.30 11.30
C ARG A 37 -8.31 0.66 11.75
N PHE A 38 -7.40 1.00 10.86
CA PHE A 38 -6.38 2.00 11.12
C PHE A 38 -6.97 3.41 11.23
N ASP A 39 -7.87 3.78 10.33
CA ASP A 39 -8.57 5.06 10.37
C ASP A 39 -9.43 5.17 11.63
N ASP A 40 -10.20 4.13 11.97
CA ASP A 40 -11.04 4.05 13.17
C ASP A 40 -10.25 4.21 14.48
N THR A 41 -8.97 3.86 14.49
CA THR A 41 -8.12 3.87 15.70
C THR A 41 -7.06 4.97 15.68
N SER A 42 -7.05 5.79 14.63
CA SER A 42 -6.02 6.79 14.32
C SER A 42 -5.64 7.72 15.48
N GLU A 43 -6.59 8.16 16.29
CA GLU A 43 -6.37 9.07 17.41
C GLU A 43 -5.53 8.46 18.55
N THR A 44 -5.55 7.12 18.68
CA THR A 44 -4.88 6.40 19.76
C THR A 44 -3.75 5.51 19.25
N PHE A 45 -3.60 5.40 17.93
CA PHE A 45 -2.71 4.44 17.30
C PHE A 45 -1.44 5.09 16.74
N SER A 46 -0.29 4.59 17.16
CA SER A 46 0.98 5.08 16.63
C SER A 46 1.11 4.75 15.15
N VAL A 47 1.33 5.77 14.32
CA VAL A 47 1.68 5.65 12.89
C VAL A 47 2.84 4.67 12.65
N ASN A 48 3.84 4.65 13.55
CA ASN A 48 4.94 3.69 13.48
C ASN A 48 4.48 2.23 13.65
N ARG A 49 3.45 2.00 14.47
CA ARG A 49 2.88 0.66 14.73
C ARG A 49 1.98 0.23 13.58
N MET A 50 1.22 1.16 13.02
CA MET A 50 0.44 0.98 11.79
C MET A 50 1.33 0.51 10.64
N GLY A 51 2.38 1.27 10.31
CA GLY A 51 3.29 0.90 9.24
C GLY A 51 3.95 -0.47 9.43
N ARG A 52 4.21 -0.89 10.66
CA ARG A 52 4.74 -2.24 10.95
C ARG A 52 3.73 -3.35 10.67
N ILE A 53 2.50 -3.19 11.14
CA ILE A 53 1.43 -4.16 10.89
C ILE A 53 1.18 -4.26 9.39
N TYR A 54 1.11 -3.11 8.72
CA TYR A 54 0.77 -3.07 7.31
C TYR A 54 1.90 -3.60 6.41
N MET A 55 3.16 -3.29 6.73
CA MET A 55 4.31 -3.92 6.06
C MET A 55 4.32 -5.44 6.27
N ARG A 56 3.99 -5.90 7.49
CA ARG A 56 3.94 -7.33 7.76
C ARG A 56 2.83 -8.01 6.98
N TRP A 57 1.65 -7.39 6.90
CA TRP A 57 0.56 -7.83 6.04
C TRP A 57 1.02 -7.97 4.60
N LEU A 58 1.66 -6.93 4.03
CA LEU A 58 2.11 -6.89 2.64
C LEU A 58 3.14 -7.98 2.32
N ILE A 59 4.14 -8.19 3.18
CA ILE A 59 5.20 -9.20 2.97
C ILE A 59 4.63 -10.63 2.96
N HIS A 60 3.57 -10.88 3.72
CA HIS A 60 2.97 -12.21 3.82
C HIS A 60 1.85 -12.44 2.80
N GLN A 61 1.49 -11.44 1.99
CA GLN A 61 0.54 -11.63 0.90
C GLN A 61 1.08 -12.64 -0.11
N ASP A 62 0.20 -13.54 -0.54
CA ASP A 62 0.59 -14.60 -1.47
C ASP A 62 0.51 -14.15 -2.92
N PHE A 63 1.31 -13.14 -3.30
CA PHE A 63 1.51 -12.80 -4.70
C PHE A 63 2.22 -13.96 -5.39
N THR A 64 1.55 -14.59 -6.35
CA THR A 64 2.21 -15.54 -7.24
C THR A 64 2.97 -14.80 -8.33
N ILE A 65 4.04 -15.40 -8.88
CA ILE A 65 4.89 -14.77 -9.91
C ILE A 65 4.09 -14.38 -11.17
N GLY A 66 2.90 -14.96 -11.40
CA GLY A 66 2.01 -14.62 -12.51
C GLY A 66 1.05 -13.46 -12.25
N GLU A 67 1.04 -12.90 -11.04
CA GLU A 67 0.08 -11.88 -10.59
C GLU A 67 0.73 -10.50 -10.39
N GLU A 68 1.69 -10.15 -11.24
CA GLU A 68 2.43 -8.87 -11.15
C GLU A 68 1.49 -7.66 -11.14
N HIS A 69 0.40 -7.70 -11.92
CA HIS A 69 -0.61 -6.63 -11.91
C HIS A 69 -1.33 -6.49 -10.57
N LEU A 70 -1.67 -7.61 -9.91
CA LEU A 70 -2.32 -7.60 -8.60
C LEU A 70 -1.35 -7.12 -7.52
N GLN A 71 -0.10 -7.59 -7.57
CA GLN A 71 0.96 -7.11 -6.69
C GLN A 71 1.15 -5.59 -6.84
N SER A 72 1.22 -5.09 -8.08
CA SER A 72 1.40 -3.67 -8.35
C SER A 72 0.24 -2.83 -7.81
N GLN A 73 -1.01 -3.26 -8.02
CA GLN A 73 -2.19 -2.57 -7.48
C GLN A 73 -2.22 -2.55 -5.95
N VAL A 74 -1.94 -3.68 -5.31
CA VAL A 74 -1.90 -3.77 -3.84
C VAL A 74 -0.79 -2.88 -3.28
N VAL A 75 0.40 -2.90 -3.89
CA VAL A 75 1.52 -2.05 -3.46
C VAL A 75 1.24 -0.57 -3.71
N GLU A 76 0.60 -0.20 -4.82
CA GLU A 76 0.21 1.19 -5.12
C GLU A 76 -0.74 1.75 -4.06
N GLN A 77 -1.80 1.00 -3.73
CA GLN A 77 -2.75 1.38 -2.68
C GLN A 77 -2.05 1.45 -1.31
N TRP A 78 -1.20 0.47 -1.01
CA TRP A 78 -0.41 0.44 0.22
C TRP A 78 0.52 1.66 0.35
N VAL A 79 1.23 2.02 -0.73
CA VAL A 79 2.13 3.17 -0.77
C VAL A 79 1.35 4.47 -0.62
N SER A 80 0.20 4.59 -1.29
CA SER A 80 -0.68 5.76 -1.19
C SER A 80 -1.19 5.97 0.24
N PHE A 81 -1.58 4.90 0.92
CA PHE A 81 -1.98 4.95 2.33
C PHE A 81 -0.80 5.35 3.21
N MET A 82 0.38 4.72 3.05
CA MET A 82 1.56 5.08 3.85
C MET A 82 1.96 6.56 3.69
N ASP A 83 1.87 7.09 2.46
CA ASP A 83 2.15 8.50 2.19
C ASP A 83 1.14 9.45 2.86
N SER A 84 -0.15 9.10 2.87
CA SER A 84 -1.19 9.91 3.56
C SER A 84 -0.96 10.01 5.07
N TRP A 85 -0.32 9.00 5.68
CA TRP A 85 0.14 9.00 7.07
C TRP A 85 1.52 9.64 7.29
N GLY A 86 2.12 10.25 6.26
CA GLY A 86 3.43 10.89 6.31
C GLY A 86 4.61 9.92 6.35
N LEU A 87 4.40 8.65 6.02
CA LEU A 87 5.44 7.62 6.02
C LEU A 87 6.11 7.51 4.66
N GLY A 88 7.23 8.23 4.49
CA GLY A 88 7.97 8.21 3.23
C GLY A 88 8.75 6.92 2.97
N VAL A 89 9.21 6.78 1.71
CA VAL A 89 9.96 5.61 1.20
C VAL A 89 11.11 5.13 2.12
N LYS A 90 11.90 6.03 2.71
CA LYS A 90 13.00 5.64 3.60
C LYS A 90 12.50 4.86 4.82
N TYR A 91 11.36 5.26 5.36
CA TYR A 91 10.74 4.57 6.48
C TYR A 91 10.18 3.21 6.05
N ALA A 92 9.47 3.15 4.92
CA ALA A 92 8.99 1.89 4.33
C ALA A 92 10.13 0.87 4.10
N ILE A 93 11.23 1.29 3.48
CA ILE A 93 12.41 0.42 3.27
C ILE A 93 13.01 -0.04 4.61
N SER A 94 13.05 0.83 5.62
CA SER A 94 13.51 0.43 6.97
C SER A 94 12.62 -0.62 7.62
N LEU A 95 11.30 -0.56 7.39
CA LEU A 95 10.33 -1.55 7.88
C LEU A 95 10.47 -2.88 7.15
N TRP A 96 10.67 -2.83 5.83
CA TRP A 96 10.95 -4.02 5.02
C TRP A 96 12.22 -4.73 5.50
N ALA A 97 13.32 -3.99 5.68
CA ALA A 97 14.60 -4.54 6.11
C ALA A 97 14.52 -5.22 7.48
N LYS A 98 13.79 -4.61 8.44
CA LYS A 98 13.57 -5.19 9.77
C LYS A 98 12.75 -6.48 9.71
N SER A 99 11.77 -6.54 8.81
CA SER A 99 10.90 -7.71 8.62
C SER A 99 11.60 -8.85 7.87
N ASN A 100 12.76 -8.60 7.26
CA ASN A 100 13.53 -9.58 6.50
C ASN A 100 14.62 -10.28 7.32
N SER A 101 14.84 -9.89 8.58
CA SER A 101 15.96 -10.39 9.39
C SER A 101 15.83 -11.85 9.87
N GLU A 102 14.72 -12.53 9.60
CA GLU A 102 14.46 -13.92 10.05
C GLU A 102 14.83 -15.01 9.02
N ASP A 103 15.24 -14.68 7.79
CA ASP A 103 15.54 -15.67 6.74
C ASP A 103 17.02 -16.09 6.72
N THR A 104 17.43 -16.95 7.65
CA THR A 104 18.81 -17.49 7.75
C THR A 104 18.96 -18.96 7.31
N LYS A 105 18.04 -19.52 6.52
CA LYS A 105 18.18 -20.89 5.99
C LYS A 105 18.33 -20.91 4.47
N LEU A 106 19.33 -21.65 3.99
CA LEU A 106 19.66 -21.87 2.58
C LEU A 106 18.89 -23.09 2.07
N ASP A 107 17.65 -22.88 1.66
CA ASP A 107 16.82 -23.88 0.97
C ASP A 107 16.17 -23.21 -0.27
N GLU A 108 15.74 -23.98 -1.27
CA GLU A 108 15.11 -23.45 -2.49
C GLU A 108 13.84 -22.64 -2.18
N GLU A 109 13.09 -23.02 -1.14
CA GLU A 109 11.97 -22.20 -0.64
C GLU A 109 12.42 -20.84 -0.07
N ALA A 110 13.62 -20.78 0.51
CA ALA A 110 14.19 -19.53 1.00
C ALA A 110 14.69 -18.65 -0.16
N LYS A 111 15.15 -19.26 -1.26
CA LYS A 111 15.51 -18.54 -2.48
C LYS A 111 14.30 -17.88 -3.13
N GLN A 112 13.21 -18.63 -3.32
CA GLN A 112 11.95 -18.09 -3.86
C GLN A 112 11.38 -16.98 -2.96
N ARG A 113 11.40 -17.17 -1.63
CA ARG A 113 11.02 -16.12 -0.68
C ARG A 113 11.88 -14.86 -0.81
N ARG A 114 13.19 -15.00 -1.00
CA ARG A 114 14.10 -13.86 -1.19
C ARG A 114 13.83 -13.11 -2.48
N GLU A 115 13.63 -13.82 -3.59
CA GLU A 115 13.30 -13.23 -4.88
C GLU A 115 11.98 -12.47 -4.84
N LYS A 116 10.93 -13.08 -4.26
CA LYS A 116 9.63 -12.43 -4.03
C LYS A 116 9.76 -11.16 -3.19
N LYS A 117 10.50 -11.22 -2.08
CA LYS A 117 10.72 -10.06 -1.21
C LYS A 117 11.49 -8.94 -1.90
N ASN A 118 12.46 -9.28 -2.75
CA ASN A 118 13.21 -8.30 -3.54
C ASN A 118 12.33 -7.64 -4.61
N SER A 119 11.50 -8.43 -5.31
CA SER A 119 10.49 -7.90 -6.25
C SER A 119 9.56 -6.91 -5.53
N LEU A 120 9.04 -7.29 -4.37
CA LEU A 120 8.17 -6.43 -3.56
C LEU A 120 8.87 -5.14 -3.13
N ARG A 121 10.15 -5.21 -2.76
CA ARG A 121 10.94 -4.01 -2.44
C ARG A 121 11.04 -3.07 -3.64
N HIS A 122 11.39 -3.60 -4.81
CA HIS A 122 11.51 -2.78 -6.02
C HIS A 122 10.18 -2.14 -6.40
N GLU A 123 9.07 -2.86 -6.25
CA GLU A 123 7.74 -2.31 -6.52
C GLU A 123 7.36 -1.21 -5.53
N ILE A 124 7.69 -1.35 -4.24
CA ILE A 124 7.50 -0.27 -3.24
C ILE A 124 8.30 0.98 -3.64
N GLU A 125 9.57 0.81 -4.00
CA GLU A 125 10.43 1.93 -4.43
C GLU A 125 9.86 2.62 -5.68
N HIS A 126 9.41 1.83 -6.65
CA HIS A 126 8.82 2.30 -7.90
C HIS A 126 7.51 3.07 -7.67
N GLN A 127 6.60 2.58 -6.83
CA GLN A 127 5.35 3.26 -6.53
C GLN A 127 5.56 4.57 -5.75
N PHE A 128 6.52 4.61 -4.82
CA PHE A 128 6.88 5.88 -4.16
C PHE A 128 7.51 6.89 -5.13
N LEU A 129 8.24 6.42 -6.15
CA LEU A 129 8.78 7.29 -7.20
C LEU A 129 7.66 7.88 -8.06
N LYS A 130 6.66 7.08 -8.43
CA LYS A 130 5.46 7.54 -9.16
C LYS A 130 4.68 8.59 -8.39
N LEU A 131 4.53 8.45 -7.07
CA LEU A 131 3.87 9.48 -6.25
C LEU A 131 4.63 10.81 -6.26
N ARG A 132 5.96 10.78 -6.25
CA ARG A 132 6.81 11.98 -6.23
C ARG A 132 6.94 12.66 -7.59
N ASN A 133 6.94 11.85 -8.64
CA ASN A 133 7.01 12.27 -10.03
C ASN A 133 5.82 11.66 -10.77
N PRO A 134 4.60 12.20 -10.56
CA PRO A 134 3.45 11.74 -11.31
C PRO A 134 3.77 11.89 -12.79
N GLU A 135 3.56 10.83 -13.57
CA GLU A 135 3.71 10.92 -15.03
C GLU A 135 2.94 12.15 -15.51
N PRO A 136 3.54 12.98 -16.37
CA PRO A 136 2.82 14.11 -16.93
C PRO A 136 1.56 13.55 -17.57
N LYS A 137 0.39 13.96 -17.04
CA LYS A 137 -0.89 13.64 -17.67
C LYS A 137 -0.72 13.94 -19.16
N PRO A 138 -1.01 12.99 -20.07
CA PRO A 138 -1.14 13.36 -21.48
C PRO A 138 -2.13 14.53 -21.50
N PRO A 139 -1.85 15.61 -22.27
CA PRO A 139 -2.77 16.73 -22.34
C PRO A 139 -4.13 16.13 -22.68
N SER A 140 -5.10 16.30 -21.79
CA SER A 140 -6.48 15.99 -22.07
C SER A 140 -6.79 16.67 -23.39
N ASP A 141 -7.02 15.87 -24.43
CA ASP A 141 -7.52 16.37 -25.69
C ASP A 141 -8.77 17.17 -25.37
N SER A 142 -8.62 18.50 -25.34
CA SER A 142 -9.69 19.46 -25.56
C SER A 142 -10.19 19.19 -26.97
N VAL A 143 -10.99 18.13 -27.11
CA VAL A 143 -11.84 17.90 -28.27
C VAL A 143 -12.78 19.10 -28.29
N GLY A 144 -12.55 19.93 -29.31
CA GLY A 144 -13.10 21.27 -29.42
C GLY A 144 -14.60 21.33 -29.18
N ALA A 145 -14.98 22.02 -28.11
CA ALA A 145 -16.23 22.75 -28.12
C ALA A 145 -16.05 23.92 -29.10
N MET A 146 -16.46 23.71 -30.35
CA MET A 146 -16.73 24.83 -31.26
C MET A 146 -17.69 25.79 -30.55
N PRO A 147 -17.43 27.11 -30.57
CA PRO A 147 -18.46 28.06 -30.16
C PRO A 147 -19.55 28.00 -31.23
N LEU A 148 -20.73 27.49 -30.87
CA LEU A 148 -21.97 27.81 -31.58
C LEU A 148 -22.16 29.33 -31.48
N GLN A 149 -21.74 30.07 -32.51
CA GLN A 149 -22.16 31.44 -32.70
C GLN A 149 -23.66 31.43 -32.99
N HIS A 150 -24.43 31.77 -31.96
CA HIS A 150 -25.83 32.10 -32.09
C HIS A 150 -25.93 33.60 -31.90
N ASP A 151 -25.96 34.36 -33.01
CA ASP A 151 -26.42 35.74 -33.01
C ASP A 151 -27.59 35.83 -34.00
N HIS A 152 -28.79 35.82 -33.44
CA HIS A 152 -29.97 36.34 -34.08
C HIS A 152 -30.13 37.82 -33.70
N ASN A 153 -30.41 38.61 -34.75
CA ASN A 153 -31.31 39.77 -34.81
C ASN A 153 -30.79 41.22 -34.78
N SER A 154 -31.30 41.94 -35.80
CA SER A 154 -31.67 43.36 -35.88
C SER A 154 -30.53 44.35 -36.15
N GLU A 155 -30.58 45.26 -37.15
CA GLU A 155 -31.62 46.26 -37.44
C GLU A 155 -31.61 46.74 -38.92
N GLU A 156 -32.76 47.28 -39.36
CA GLU A 156 -33.16 48.04 -40.59
C GLU A 156 -32.20 49.16 -41.06
N PRO A 157 -32.36 49.82 -42.24
CA PRO A 157 -33.58 50.01 -43.07
C PRO A 157 -33.46 49.73 -44.58
#